data_AF-A0A5J4QZP8-F1
#
_entry.id   AF-A0A5J4QZP8-F1
#
_cell.length_a   1.000
_cell.length_b   1.000
_cell.length_c   1.000
_cell.angle_alpha   90.00
_cell.angle_beta   90.00
_cell.angle_gamma   90.00
#
_symmetry.space_group_name_H-M   'P 1'
#
loop_
_entity.id
_entity.type
_entity.pdbx_description
1 polymer ?
#
loop_
_entity_poly.entity_id
_entity_poly.type
_entity_poly.pdbx_seq_one_letter_code
_entity_poly.pdbx_strand_id
1 'polypeptide(L)' 'MLVRGISIRDISAIQEVSIRKGLSVLINSNYVITPRKSYYPCLEVDEFWTYVGNKSKKYWLIYAYERQSGEIVAYV' A
#
# COMPACT_ATOMS: atom_id res chain seq x y z
N MET A 1 -1.85 -3.20 1.81
CA MET A 1 -2.69 -2.79 2.96
C MET A 1 -3.65 -1.73 2.44
N LEU A 2 -4.94 -1.76 2.80
CA LEU A 2 -5.88 -0.71 2.35
C LEU A 2 -5.58 0.58 3.14
N VAL A 3 -5.63 1.74 2.47
CA VAL A 3 -5.21 3.05 3.01
C VAL A 3 -5.85 3.39 4.37
N ARG A 4 -7.05 2.88 4.63
CA ARG A 4 -7.80 3.10 5.88
C ARG A 4 -7.85 1.88 6.81
N GLY A 5 -7.08 0.83 6.55
CA GLY A 5 -7.08 -0.40 7.35
C GLY A 5 -8.35 -1.25 7.27
N ILE A 6 -9.33 -0.85 6.46
CA ILE A 6 -10.60 -1.56 6.26
C ILE A 6 -10.35 -2.81 5.42
N SER A 7 -11.03 -3.94 5.69
CA SER A 7 -10.88 -5.13 4.85
C SER A 7 -11.67 -5.01 3.54
N ILE A 8 -11.28 -5.74 2.48
CA ILE A 8 -12.04 -5.75 1.23
C ILE A 8 -13.47 -6.29 1.41
N ARG A 9 -13.70 -7.10 2.45
CA ARG A 9 -15.03 -7.62 2.82
C ARG A 9 -15.90 -6.52 3.43
N ASP A 10 -15.33 -5.70 4.31
CA ASP A 10 -16.07 -4.58 4.90
C ASP A 10 -16.39 -3.52 3.84
N ILE A 11 -15.46 -3.25 2.92
CA ILE A 11 -15.72 -2.38 1.76
C ILE A 11 -16.91 -2.94 0.97
N SER A 12 -16.93 -4.24 0.71
CA SER A 12 -18.02 -4.89 -0.02
C SER A 12 -19.38 -4.75 0.69
N ALA A 13 -19.40 -4.89 2.02
CA ALA A 13 -20.61 -4.75 2.83
C ALA A 13 -21.10 -3.30 2.92
N ILE A 14 -20.20 -2.33 3.09
CA ILE A 14 -20.55 -0.91 3.26
C ILE A 14 -20.94 -0.26 1.93
N GLN A 15 -20.23 -0.59 0.85
CA GLN A 15 -20.43 0.04 -0.46
C GLN A 15 -21.41 -0.74 -1.35
N GLU A 16 -21.89 -1.90 -0.89
CA GLU A 16 -22.76 -2.81 -1.67
C GLU A 16 -22.17 -3.21 -3.04
N VAL A 17 -20.83 -3.23 -3.14
CA VAL A 17 -20.10 -3.63 -4.35
C VAL A 17 -19.47 -5.00 -4.13
N SER A 18 -19.48 -5.85 -5.16
CA SER A 18 -18.84 -7.17 -5.04
C SER A 18 -17.34 -7.08 -4.73
N ILE A 19 -16.84 -7.99 -3.88
CA ILE A 19 -15.41 -8.14 -3.58
C ILE A 19 -14.58 -8.22 -4.87
N ARG A 20 -15.07 -8.99 -5.86
CA ARG A 20 -14.41 -9.17 -7.16
C ARG A 20 -14.24 -7.86 -7.91
N LYS A 21 -15.26 -6.98 -7.88
CA LYS A 21 -15.16 -5.65 -8.51
C LYS A 21 -14.13 -4.79 -7.79
N GLY A 22 -14.13 -4.79 -6.46
CA GLY A 22 -13.13 -4.06 -5.67
C GLY A 22 -11.70 -4.52 -5.95
N LEU A 23 -11.44 -5.84 -5.95
CA LEU A 23 -10.14 -6.40 -6.32
C LEU A 23 -9.74 -6.07 -7.77
N SER A 24 -10.68 -6.15 -8.71
CA SER A 24 -10.42 -5.81 -10.11
C SER A 24 -9.97 -4.35 -10.27
N VAL A 25 -10.60 -3.41 -9.55
CA VAL A 25 -10.17 -2.01 -9.58
C VAL A 25 -8.76 -1.84 -9.01
N LEU A 26 -8.43 -2.51 -7.89
CA LEU A 26 -7.11 -2.42 -7.28
C LEU A 26 -6.00 -3.04 -8.14
N ILE A 27 -6.29 -4.15 -8.83
CA ILE A 27 -5.32 -4.81 -9.71
C ILE A 27 -5.07 -3.99 -10.98
N ASN A 28 -6.12 -3.38 -11.52
CA ASN A 28 -6.04 -2.60 -12.75
C ASN A 28 -5.74 -1.11 -12.51
N SER A 29 -5.60 -0.66 -11.26
CA SER A 29 -5.18 0.70 -10.97
C SER A 29 -3.68 0.83 -11.19
N ASN A 30 -3.28 1.59 -12.21
CA ASN A 30 -1.88 1.98 -12.42
C ASN A 30 -1.52 3.12 -11.45
N TYR A 31 -1.42 2.79 -10.17
CA TYR A 31 -0.97 3.75 -9.17
C TYR A 31 0.56 3.79 -9.15
N VAL A 32 1.11 4.87 -9.67
CA VAL A 32 2.55 5.15 -9.60
C VAL A 32 2.77 6.13 -8.45
N ILE A 33 3.71 5.80 -7.57
CA ILE A 33 4.12 6.73 -6.52
C ILE A 33 4.98 7.82 -7.18
N THR A 34 4.49 9.05 -7.13
CA THR A 34 5.22 10.23 -7.59
C THR A 34 5.50 11.11 -6.37
N PRO A 35 6.78 11.32 -6.00
CA PRO A 35 7.14 12.21 -4.90
C PRO A 35 6.61 13.62 -5.12
N ARG A 36 6.01 14.22 -4.10
CA ARG A 36 5.45 15.58 -4.15
C ARG A 36 6.52 16.66 -4.13
N LYS A 37 7.69 16.38 -3.55
CA LYS A 37 8.80 17.33 -3.43
C LYS A 37 9.98 16.87 -4.28
N SER A 38 10.72 17.84 -4.81
CA SER A 38 12.01 17.58 -5.45
C SER A 38 13.12 17.30 -4.43
N TYR A 39 12.95 17.77 -3.18
CA TYR A 39 13.92 17.60 -2.10
C TYR A 39 13.22 17.32 -0.78
N TYR A 40 13.76 16.35 -0.04
CA TYR A 40 13.35 15.98 1.31
C TYR A 40 14.55 16.14 2.24
N PRO A 41 14.47 16.95 3.31
CA PRO A 41 15.60 17.16 4.21
C PRO A 41 16.08 15.87 4.90
N CYS A 42 15.15 14.97 5.21
CA CYS A 42 15.42 13.67 5.79
C CYS A 42 14.35 12.68 5.31
N LEU A 43 14.77 11.47 4.96
CA LEU A 43 13.91 10.33 4.71
C LEU A 43 14.24 9.23 5.70
N GLU A 44 13.19 8.62 6.25
CA GLU A 44 13.32 7.42 7.07
C GLU A 44 13.07 6.21 6.17
N VAL A 45 13.87 5.17 6.38
CA VAL A 45 13.70 3.88 5.71
C VAL A 45 13.23 2.88 6.74
N ASP A 46 12.19 2.13 6.38
CA ASP A 46 11.65 1.07 7.21
C ASP A 46 11.39 -0.17 6.36
N GLU A 47 11.32 -1.32 7.03
CA GLU A 47 11.09 -2.61 6.40
C GLU A 47 10.05 -3.41 7.17
N PHE A 48 9.22 -4.14 6.42
CA PHE A 48 8.43 -5.20 7.03
C PHE A 48 8.32 -6.38 6.09
N TRP A 49 7.96 -7.52 6.66
CA TRP A 49 7.67 -8.73 5.91
C TRP A 49 6.21 -9.14 6.05
N THR A 50 5.67 -9.76 5.01
CA THR A 50 4.34 -10.34 5.02
C THR A 50 4.29 -11.62 4.19
N TYR A 51 3.18 -12.34 4.29
CA TYR A 51 2.93 -13.55 3.52
C TYR A 51 2.09 -13.21 2.29
N VAL A 52 2.51 -13.67 1.10
CA VAL A 52 1.76 -13.47 -0.15
C VAL A 52 1.39 -14.82 -0.73
N GLY A 53 0.08 -15.08 -0.83
CA GLY A 53 -0.49 -16.32 -1.35
C GLY A 53 -0.36 -17.54 -0.41
N ASN A 54 0.84 -17.80 0.13
CA ASN A 54 1.12 -18.91 1.05
C ASN A 54 1.93 -18.43 2.26
N LYS A 55 1.60 -18.96 3.45
CA LYS A 55 2.30 -18.69 4.72
C LYS A 55 3.75 -19.22 4.77
N SER A 56 4.15 -20.10 3.86
CA SER A 56 5.57 -20.48 3.74
C SER A 56 6.41 -19.44 3.00
N LYS A 57 5.78 -18.53 2.25
CA LYS A 57 6.47 -17.53 1.43
C LYS A 57 6.40 -16.16 2.08
N LYS A 58 7.52 -15.75 2.67
CA LYS A 58 7.70 -14.39 3.18
C LYS A 58 8.21 -13.48 2.07
N TYR A 59 7.62 -12.29 1.99
CA TYR A 59 8.04 -11.22 1.11
C TYR A 59 8.38 -10.02 1.97
N TRP A 60 9.51 -9.39 1.67
CA TRP A 60 9.95 -8.16 2.29
C TRP A 60 9.47 -6.98 1.45
N LEU A 61 9.07 -5.91 2.11
CA LEU A 61 8.83 -4.61 1.50
C LEU A 61 9.72 -3.61 2.22
N ILE A 62 10.59 -2.95 1.47
CA ILE A 62 11.45 -1.88 1.98
C ILE A 62 10.90 -0.58 1.40
N TYR A 63 10.70 0.43 2.23
CA TYR A 63 10.15 1.71 1.78
C TYR A 63 10.82 2.89 2.46
N ALA A 64 10.89 4.00 1.72
CA ALA A 64 11.38 5.28 2.22
C ALA A 64 10.21 6.25 2.38
N TYR A 65 10.16 6.97 3.49
CA TYR A 65 9.09 7.92 3.77
C TYR A 65 9.58 9.18 4.49
N GLU A 66 8.85 10.29 4.32
CA GLU A 66 9.08 11.51 5.10
C GLU A 66 8.20 11.48 6.35
N ARG A 67 8.82 11.49 7.55
CA ARG A 67 8.11 11.42 8.82
C ARG A 67 7.08 12.54 9.02
N GLN A 68 7.38 13.76 8.54
CA GLN A 68 6.53 14.93 8.76
C GLN A 68 5.21 14.84 7.99
N SER A 69 5.23 14.35 6.75
CA SER A 69 4.05 14.24 5.89
C SER A 69 3.42 12.85 5.90
N GLY A 70 4.18 11.82 6.32
CA GLY A 70 3.81 10.43 6.15
C GLY A 70 3.84 9.99 4.68
N GLU A 71 4.44 10.77 3.79
CA GLU A 71 4.54 10.46 2.37
C GLU A 71 5.53 9.32 2.13
N ILE A 72 5.08 8.25 1.48
CA ILE A 72 5.97 7.22 0.94
C ILE A 72 6.55 7.74 -0.37
N VAL A 73 7.87 7.80 -0.45
CA VAL A 73 8.62 8.39 -1.58
C VAL A 73 9.08 7.31 -2.55
N ALA A 74 9.48 6.14 -2.04
CA ALA A 74 9.93 5.01 -2.86
C ALA A 74 9.74 3.69 -2.10
N TYR A 75 9.69 2.58 -2.83
CA TYR A 75 9.68 1.22 -2.28
C TYR A 75 10.36 0.24 -3.23
N VAL A 76 10.83 -0.89 -2.68
CA VAL A 76 11.41 -2.04 -3.40
C VAL A 76 10.82 -3.34 -2.85
#